data_AF-A0A813XZF3-F1
#
_entry.id   AF-A0A813XZF3-F1
#
_cell.length_a   1.000
_cell.length_b   1.000
_cell.length_c   1.000
_cell.angle_alpha   90.00
_cell.angle_beta   90.00
_cell.angle_gamma   90.00
#
_symmetry.space_group_name_H-M   'P 1'
#
loop_
_entity.id
_entity.type
_entity.pdbx_description
1 polymer ?
#
loop_
_entity_poly.entity_id
_entity_poly.type
_entity_poly.pdbx_seq_one_letter_code
_entity_poly.pdbx_strand_id
1 'polypeptide(L)'
;MQNNSALPSIHWYEKVFGMKRFIINQEDDPFRGFPVRVGTMGMRLFASAYWKCAETACISEERANIKFVFSESLIEDDSRSKDQITNFITHHNHQAGIQHIGFTCTSNIKNAVRTTKVNGAQFLQPCREYYLKVGTKGENIDVFLFFDITKENNGRVIEEANENADELAELGILLDNEAETAEIFQCKKRVLLQIFSKSIFDNDTFFLELIERRGATGFGAGNIRALWKIVQQQTRDRS
;
A
#
# COMPACT_ATOMS: atom_id res chain seq x y z
N MET A 1 -4.96 6.35 -29.43
CA MET A 1 -4.47 5.69 -28.20
C MET A 1 -4.35 6.76 -27.14
N GLN A 2 -5.14 6.66 -26.06
CA GLN A 2 -5.05 7.60 -24.94
C GLN A 2 -3.80 7.20 -24.14
N ASN A 3 -2.80 8.08 -24.09
CA ASN A 3 -1.62 7.85 -23.26
C ASN A 3 -2.06 7.99 -21.80
N ASN A 4 -2.27 6.86 -21.10
CA ASN A 4 -2.71 6.82 -19.69
C ASN A 4 -1.57 7.17 -18.71
N SER A 5 -0.72 8.12 -19.09
CA SER A 5 0.39 8.54 -18.24
C SER A 5 -0.09 9.45 -17.11
N ALA A 6 0.48 9.24 -15.93
CA ALA A 6 0.29 10.07 -14.74
C ALA A 6 1.05 11.40 -14.81
N LEU A 7 2.06 11.53 -15.68
CA LEU A 7 2.95 12.69 -15.73
C LEU A 7 2.24 14.05 -15.95
N PRO A 8 1.25 14.18 -16.86
CA PRO A 8 0.53 15.45 -17.03
C PRO A 8 -0.18 15.90 -15.74
N SER A 9 -0.80 14.96 -15.01
CA SER A 9 -1.45 15.24 -13.74
C SER A 9 -0.43 15.67 -12.68
N ILE A 10 0.68 14.94 -12.56
CA ILE A 10 1.76 15.28 -11.62
C ILE A 10 2.28 16.69 -11.90
N HIS A 11 2.61 17.00 -13.15
CA HIS A 11 3.11 18.31 -13.55
C HIS A 11 2.12 19.43 -13.25
N TRP A 12 0.82 19.18 -13.43
CA TRP A 12 -0.21 20.15 -13.08
C TRP A 12 -0.23 20.43 -11.56
N TYR A 13 -0.18 19.41 -10.71
CA TYR A 13 -0.11 19.60 -9.25
C TYR A 13 1.19 20.29 -8.80
N GLU A 14 2.31 19.98 -9.43
CA GLU A 14 3.58 20.68 -9.19
C GLU A 14 3.47 22.17 -9.56
N LYS A 15 2.93 22.48 -10.75
CA LYS A 15 2.81 23.85 -11.25
C LYS A 15 1.79 24.69 -10.48
N VAL A 16 0.65 24.11 -10.13
CA VAL A 16 -0.49 24.86 -9.52
C VAL A 16 -0.36 24.93 -8.01
N PHE A 17 0.04 23.84 -7.35
CA PHE A 17 0.09 23.76 -5.89
C PHE A 17 1.52 23.78 -5.33
N GLY A 18 2.55 23.79 -6.17
CA GLY A 18 3.94 23.71 -5.70
C GLY A 18 4.27 22.38 -5.02
N MET A 19 3.49 21.33 -5.33
CA MET A 19 3.78 19.99 -4.83
C MET A 19 5.15 19.53 -5.31
N LYS A 20 5.82 18.71 -4.50
CA LYS A 20 7.13 18.16 -4.86
C LYS A 20 7.10 16.65 -4.83
N ARG A 21 7.62 16.05 -5.90
CA ARG A 21 7.89 14.61 -5.95
C ARG A 21 8.92 14.23 -4.89
N PHE A 22 8.73 13.06 -4.28
CA PHE A 22 9.70 12.46 -3.37
C PHE A 22 9.83 10.96 -3.61
N ILE A 23 10.97 10.41 -3.18
CA ILE A 23 11.36 9.03 -3.41
C ILE A 23 10.62 8.10 -2.44
N ILE A 24 9.94 7.08 -2.98
CA ILE A 24 9.16 6.09 -2.25
C ILE A 24 10.06 5.09 -1.51
N ASN A 25 11.10 4.59 -2.19
CA ASN A 25 12.10 3.65 -1.66
C ASN A 25 13.37 3.67 -2.53
N GLN A 26 14.34 2.79 -2.24
CA GLN A 26 15.61 2.72 -2.98
C GLN A 26 15.46 2.30 -4.47
N GLU A 27 14.34 1.70 -4.84
CA GLU A 27 14.04 1.27 -6.21
C GLU A 27 13.29 2.35 -7.02
N ASP A 28 12.93 3.48 -6.40
CA ASP A 28 12.19 4.56 -7.04
C ASP A 28 13.12 5.48 -7.84
N ASP A 29 12.96 5.49 -9.17
CA ASP A 29 13.71 6.35 -10.06
C ASP A 29 13.14 7.79 -10.03
N PRO A 30 13.97 8.82 -9.82
CA PRO A 30 13.50 10.21 -9.71
C PRO A 30 12.65 10.69 -10.89
N PHE A 31 12.89 10.16 -12.10
CA PHE A 31 12.20 10.56 -13.33
C PHE A 31 11.20 9.52 -13.81
N ARG A 32 11.51 8.23 -13.61
CA ARG A 32 10.75 7.10 -14.14
C ARG A 32 9.79 6.46 -13.14
N GLY A 33 9.68 6.96 -11.92
CA GLY A 33 8.74 6.39 -10.94
C GLY A 33 9.23 5.08 -10.34
N PHE A 34 8.45 4.58 -9.38
CA PHE A 34 8.70 3.30 -8.72
C PHE A 34 7.90 2.20 -9.43
N PRO A 35 8.55 1.23 -10.10
CA PRO A 35 7.84 0.12 -10.73
C PRO A 35 7.48 -0.96 -9.71
N VAL A 36 6.19 -1.27 -9.61
CA VAL A 36 5.68 -2.43 -8.86
C VAL A 36 5.22 -3.49 -9.85
N ARG A 37 5.86 -4.66 -9.83
CA ARG A 37 5.53 -5.77 -10.74
C ARG A 37 5.10 -7.01 -9.95
N VAL A 38 4.06 -7.69 -10.45
CA VAL A 38 3.58 -8.97 -9.93
C VAL A 38 3.26 -9.88 -11.12
N GLY A 39 4.15 -10.83 -11.41
CA GLY A 39 4.03 -11.68 -12.60
C GLY A 39 4.10 -10.85 -13.88
N THR A 40 3.10 -11.00 -14.76
CA THR A 40 3.00 -10.24 -16.03
C THR A 40 2.38 -8.85 -15.87
N MET A 41 1.88 -8.51 -14.68
CA MET A 41 1.22 -7.24 -14.41
C MET A 41 2.19 -6.27 -13.75
N GLY A 42 1.99 -4.97 -13.96
CA GLY A 42 2.75 -3.97 -13.24
C GLY A 42 2.13 -2.59 -13.30
N MET A 43 2.50 -1.76 -12.33
CA MET A 43 2.15 -0.35 -12.30
C MET A 43 3.37 0.46 -11.90
N ARG A 44 3.35 1.73 -12.25
CA ARG A 44 4.35 2.70 -11.84
C ARG A 44 3.71 3.65 -10.87
N LEU A 45 4.38 3.91 -9.75
CA LEU A 45 3.94 4.81 -8.72
C LEU A 45 4.77 6.09 -8.73
N PHE A 46 4.11 7.21 -8.50
CA PHE A 46 4.74 8.50 -8.26
C PHE A 46 4.17 9.10 -6.98
N ALA A 47 5.03 9.42 -6.00
CA ALA A 47 4.61 10.09 -4.79
C ALA A 47 4.96 11.57 -4.85
N SER A 48 3.99 12.42 -4.52
CA SER A 48 4.16 13.86 -4.37
C SER A 48 3.59 14.33 -3.04
N ALA A 49 4.27 15.28 -2.41
CA ALA A 49 3.86 15.85 -1.14
C ALA A 49 3.55 17.34 -1.30
N TYR A 50 2.57 17.81 -0.54
CA TYR A 50 2.30 19.23 -0.34
C TYR A 50 2.61 19.63 1.10
N TRP A 51 3.23 20.81 1.25
CA TRP A 51 3.46 21.46 2.53
C TRP A 51 2.85 22.86 2.52
N LYS A 52 1.98 23.15 3.50
CA LYS A 52 1.42 24.49 3.69
C LYS A 52 2.23 25.17 4.79
N CYS A 53 3.19 26.02 4.42
CA CYS A 53 3.77 26.95 5.38
C CYS A 53 2.67 27.94 5.80
N ALA A 54 2.40 28.05 7.10
CA ALA A 54 1.67 29.17 7.67
C ALA A 54 2.67 30.31 7.91
N GLU A 55 2.60 31.36 7.12
CA GLU A 55 3.36 32.63 7.22
C GLU A 55 4.89 32.57 6.98
N THR A 56 5.38 33.60 6.27
CA THR A 56 6.78 33.83 5.90
C THR A 56 7.64 34.19 7.12
N ALA A 57 7.96 33.20 7.96
CA ALA A 57 9.01 33.20 9.00
C ALA A 57 8.90 31.95 9.90
N CYS A 58 7.83 31.18 9.81
CA CYS A 58 7.67 29.96 10.58
C CYS A 58 8.28 28.78 9.83
N ILE A 59 9.56 28.51 10.07
CA ILE A 59 10.16 27.22 9.74
C ILE A 59 9.64 26.23 10.78
N SER A 60 8.56 25.54 10.47
CA SER A 60 8.28 24.24 11.06
C SER A 60 8.98 23.22 10.17
N GLU A 61 10.09 22.67 10.67
CA GLU A 61 10.53 21.36 10.21
C GLU A 61 9.41 20.36 10.50
N GLU A 62 9.19 19.45 9.55
CA GLU A 62 8.46 18.19 9.71
C GLU A 62 6.91 18.20 9.66
N ARG A 63 6.36 17.96 8.47
CA ARG A 63 5.53 16.77 8.08
C ARG A 63 4.55 17.10 6.95
N ALA A 64 4.89 16.86 5.68
CA ALA A 64 3.95 16.96 4.54
C ALA A 64 2.47 16.73 4.92
N ASN A 65 1.64 17.77 4.82
CA ASN A 65 0.25 17.77 5.28
C ASN A 65 -0.62 16.86 4.42
N ILE A 66 -0.23 16.68 3.14
CA ILE A 66 -0.96 15.88 2.17
C ILE A 66 0.05 15.15 1.28
N LYS A 67 -0.16 13.84 1.11
CA LYS A 67 0.59 12.99 0.18
C LYS A 67 -0.37 12.51 -0.91
N PHE A 68 0.02 12.66 -2.17
CA PHE A 68 -0.65 12.08 -3.32
C PHE A 68 0.24 10.98 -3.89
N VAL A 69 -0.37 9.84 -4.19
CA VAL A 69 0.26 8.76 -4.95
C VAL A 69 -0.48 8.65 -6.27
N PHE A 70 0.23 8.91 -7.36
CA PHE A 70 -0.26 8.72 -8.72
C PHE A 70 0.21 7.36 -9.21
N SER A 71 -0.65 6.67 -9.96
CA SER A 71 -0.35 5.38 -10.53
C SER A 71 -0.68 5.36 -12.02
N GLU A 72 0.16 4.68 -12.79
CA GLU A 72 -0.07 4.36 -14.20
C GLU A 72 0.24 2.89 -14.48
N SER A 73 -0.39 2.32 -15.51
CA SER A 73 -0.10 0.97 -15.97
C SER A 73 1.33 0.87 -16.53
N LEU A 74 2.00 -0.25 -16.29
CA LEU A 74 3.27 -0.60 -16.95
C LEU A 74 3.08 -1.51 -18.16
N ILE A 75 1.83 -1.82 -18.54
CA ILE A 75 1.54 -2.63 -19.72
C ILE A 75 1.52 -1.69 -20.93
N GLU A 76 2.47 -1.88 -21.83
CA GLU A 76 2.63 -1.04 -23.03
C GLU A 76 1.76 -1.50 -24.22
N ASP A 77 1.08 -2.65 -24.13
CA ASP A 77 0.34 -3.23 -25.27
C ASP A 77 -0.88 -4.09 -24.90
N ASP A 78 -1.79 -4.30 -25.88
CA ASP A 78 -3.13 -4.94 -25.86
C ASP A 78 -3.14 -6.44 -25.46
N SER A 79 -2.32 -6.80 -24.47
CA SER A 79 -2.28 -8.14 -23.88
C SER A 79 -3.61 -8.44 -23.21
N ARG A 80 -4.12 -9.66 -23.42
CA ARG A 80 -5.38 -10.15 -22.82
C ARG A 80 -5.40 -10.05 -21.28
N SER A 81 -4.26 -9.87 -20.63
CA SER A 81 -4.15 -9.61 -19.19
C SER A 81 -4.27 -8.12 -18.90
N LYS A 82 -5.44 -7.67 -18.46
CA LYS A 82 -5.63 -6.30 -17.96
C LYS A 82 -5.07 -6.16 -16.56
N ASP A 83 -4.19 -5.18 -16.34
CA ASP A 83 -3.78 -4.84 -14.98
C ASP A 83 -4.87 -4.08 -14.19
N GLN A 84 -4.65 -3.93 -12.89
CA GLN A 84 -5.61 -3.27 -12.00
C GLN A 84 -5.88 -1.80 -12.41
N ILE A 85 -4.86 -1.08 -12.91
CA ILE A 85 -5.04 0.32 -13.36
C ILE A 85 -5.92 0.36 -14.60
N THR A 86 -5.67 -0.53 -15.56
CA THR A 86 -6.47 -0.66 -16.77
C THR A 86 -7.91 -1.06 -16.43
N ASN A 87 -8.09 -1.97 -15.47
CA ASN A 87 -9.42 -2.34 -14.96
C ASN A 87 -10.12 -1.16 -14.30
N PHE A 88 -9.42 -0.41 -13.44
CA PHE A 88 -9.98 0.80 -12.83
C PHE A 88 -10.43 1.80 -13.89
N ILE A 89 -9.55 2.16 -14.84
CA ILE A 89 -9.87 3.12 -15.91
C ILE A 89 -11.06 2.63 -16.73
N THR A 90 -11.13 1.33 -17.05
CA THR A 90 -12.25 0.73 -17.80
C THR A 90 -13.57 0.91 -17.07
N HIS A 91 -13.63 0.59 -15.77
CA HIS A 91 -14.86 0.71 -14.98
C HIS A 91 -15.15 2.14 -14.51
N HIS A 92 -14.16 3.02 -14.60
CA HIS A 92 -14.26 4.45 -14.33
C HIS A 92 -14.48 5.25 -15.64
N ASN A 93 -15.33 4.73 -16.54
CA ASN A 93 -15.74 5.38 -17.79
C ASN A 93 -14.59 5.84 -18.69
N HIS A 94 -13.48 5.08 -18.72
CA HIS A 94 -12.26 5.41 -19.46
C HIS A 94 -11.60 6.72 -19.01
N GLN A 95 -11.74 7.10 -17.73
CA GLN A 95 -11.18 8.32 -17.15
C GLN A 95 -10.28 8.01 -15.96
N ALA A 96 -9.27 8.85 -15.76
CA ALA A 96 -8.50 8.89 -14.52
C ALA A 96 -9.40 9.32 -13.35
N GLY A 97 -9.03 8.93 -12.13
CA GLY A 97 -9.81 9.22 -10.94
C GLY A 97 -9.08 8.85 -9.66
N ILE A 98 -9.70 9.17 -8.53
CA ILE A 98 -9.20 8.75 -7.22
C ILE A 98 -9.59 7.28 -7.02
N GLN A 99 -8.61 6.42 -6.75
CA GLN A 99 -8.86 5.01 -6.49
C GLN A 99 -9.12 4.73 -5.01
N HIS A 100 -8.36 5.35 -4.11
CA HIS A 100 -8.56 5.16 -2.68
C HIS A 100 -8.11 6.35 -1.85
N ILE A 101 -8.60 6.38 -0.61
CA ILE A 101 -8.17 7.31 0.43
C ILE A 101 -7.73 6.48 1.65
N GLY A 102 -6.53 6.76 2.14
CA GLY A 102 -5.97 6.16 3.34
C GLY A 102 -6.25 7.00 4.60
N PHE A 103 -6.83 6.38 5.61
CA PHE A 103 -7.04 6.97 6.93
C PHE A 103 -6.02 6.44 7.93
N THR A 104 -5.25 7.36 8.50
CA THR A 104 -4.25 7.02 9.52
C THR A 104 -4.93 6.66 10.84
N CYS A 105 -4.72 5.44 11.33
CA CYS A 105 -5.05 5.03 12.68
C CYS A 105 -3.88 5.37 13.61
N THR A 106 -4.12 6.27 14.57
CA THR A 106 -3.06 6.83 15.44
C THR A 106 -2.72 5.97 16.65
N SER A 107 -3.56 5.00 17.02
CA SER A 107 -3.40 4.23 18.26
C SER A 107 -3.58 2.72 18.11
N ASN A 108 -4.63 2.28 17.40
CA ASN A 108 -4.93 0.86 17.29
C ASN A 108 -5.82 0.54 16.08
N ILE A 109 -5.20 0.10 14.99
CA ILE A 109 -5.85 -0.34 13.76
C ILE A 109 -6.73 -1.55 14.00
N LYS A 110 -6.37 -2.47 14.90
CA LYS A 110 -7.18 -3.66 15.19
C LYS A 110 -8.54 -3.26 15.77
N ASN A 111 -8.57 -2.29 16.68
CA ASN A 111 -9.81 -1.75 17.20
C ASN A 111 -10.61 -0.98 16.14
N ALA A 112 -9.94 -0.19 15.31
CA ALA A 112 -10.58 0.53 14.20
C ALA A 112 -11.24 -0.44 13.21
N VAL A 113 -10.55 -1.52 12.83
CA VAL A 113 -11.07 -2.58 11.96
C VAL A 113 -12.25 -3.29 12.60
N ARG A 114 -12.16 -3.70 13.87
CA ARG A 114 -13.29 -4.32 14.59
C ARG A 114 -14.52 -3.41 14.58
N THR A 115 -14.33 -2.15 14.95
CA THR A 115 -15.40 -1.16 15.03
C THR A 115 -16.04 -0.94 13.67
N THR A 116 -15.24 -0.74 12.62
CA THR A 116 -15.77 -0.52 11.27
C THR A 116 -16.45 -1.75 10.69
N LYS A 117 -15.92 -2.97 10.92
CA LYS A 117 -16.58 -4.24 10.53
C LYS A 117 -17.95 -4.39 11.19
N VAL A 118 -18.06 -4.11 12.50
CA VAL A 118 -19.35 -4.14 13.22
C VAL A 118 -20.36 -3.15 12.62
N ASN A 119 -19.87 -2.01 12.11
CA ASN A 119 -20.70 -1.01 11.43
C ASN A 119 -20.90 -1.28 9.92
N GLY A 120 -20.58 -2.48 9.43
CA GLY A 120 -20.90 -2.93 8.08
C GLY A 120 -19.80 -2.73 7.02
N ALA A 121 -18.63 -2.20 7.39
CA ALA A 121 -17.51 -2.10 6.47
C ALA A 121 -17.01 -3.49 6.05
N GLN A 122 -16.85 -3.70 4.74
CA GLN A 122 -16.32 -4.94 4.18
C GLN A 122 -14.87 -4.73 3.76
N PHE A 123 -13.98 -5.65 4.17
CA PHE A 123 -12.57 -5.62 3.83
C PHE A 123 -12.17 -6.76 2.91
N LEU A 124 -11.09 -6.55 2.16
CA LEU A 124 -10.42 -7.61 1.44
C LEU A 124 -9.75 -8.54 2.44
N GLN A 125 -9.78 -9.84 2.13
CA GLN A 125 -9.29 -10.88 3.02
C GLN A 125 -8.11 -11.59 2.35
N PRO A 126 -6.88 -11.45 2.88
CA PRO A 126 -5.73 -12.22 2.42
C PRO A 126 -5.92 -13.72 2.69
N CYS A 127 -5.38 -14.55 1.82
CA CYS A 127 -5.30 -15.99 2.07
C CYS A 127 -4.44 -16.27 3.31
N ARG A 128 -4.77 -17.35 4.04
CA ARG A 128 -4.10 -17.67 5.32
C ARG A 128 -2.60 -17.85 5.17
N GLU A 129 -2.16 -18.32 4.00
CA GLU A 129 -0.76 -18.51 3.62
C GLU A 129 0.07 -17.24 3.75
N TYR A 130 -0.54 -16.05 3.62
CA TYR A 130 0.15 -14.77 3.85
C TYR A 130 0.69 -14.68 5.29
N TYR A 131 -0.07 -15.18 6.28
CA TYR A 131 0.26 -15.10 7.70
C TYR A 131 1.05 -16.31 8.23
N LEU A 132 1.16 -17.36 7.42
CA LEU A 132 1.82 -18.61 7.81
C LEU A 132 3.28 -18.68 7.36
N LYS A 133 3.68 -17.88 6.39
CA LYS A 133 4.99 -18.00 5.77
C LYS A 133 6.06 -17.33 6.64
N VAL A 134 6.95 -18.17 7.15
CA VAL A 134 8.24 -17.79 7.73
C VAL A 134 9.25 -17.68 6.59
N GLY A 135 9.97 -16.58 6.51
CA GLY A 135 10.96 -16.38 5.45
C GLY A 135 12.16 -17.30 5.62
N THR A 136 12.52 -18.04 4.58
CA THR A 136 13.92 -18.40 4.34
C THR A 136 14.48 -17.38 3.36
N LYS A 137 15.61 -16.74 3.72
CA LYS A 137 16.31 -15.83 2.80
C LYS A 137 16.75 -16.67 1.61
N GLY A 138 16.17 -16.49 0.43
CA GLY A 138 16.75 -17.07 -0.79
C GLY A 138 15.84 -17.44 -1.94
N GLU A 139 14.51 -17.47 -1.79
CA GLU A 139 13.63 -17.78 -2.93
C GLU A 139 12.81 -16.57 -3.36
N ASN A 140 12.80 -16.30 -4.67
CA ASN A 140 12.19 -15.17 -5.40
C ASN A 140 10.66 -15.07 -5.25
N ILE A 141 10.16 -15.05 -4.01
CA ILE A 141 8.78 -14.74 -3.70
C ILE A 141 8.80 -13.40 -2.98
N ASP A 142 8.55 -12.33 -3.73
CA ASP A 142 8.25 -10.97 -3.25
C ASP A 142 6.96 -10.97 -2.40
N VAL A 143 7.01 -11.60 -1.24
CA VAL A 143 6.11 -11.43 -0.11
C VAL A 143 7.08 -11.36 1.05
N PHE A 144 7.27 -10.18 1.63
CA PHE A 144 8.13 -10.05 2.81
C PHE A 144 7.57 -10.97 3.90
N LEU A 145 8.33 -12.02 4.19
CA LEU A 145 7.96 -13.06 5.14
C LEU A 145 8.55 -12.68 6.49
N PHE A 146 7.73 -12.72 7.54
CA PHE A 146 8.22 -12.58 8.91
C PHE A 146 9.18 -13.72 9.18
N PHE A 147 10.44 -13.41 9.46
CA PHE A 147 11.47 -14.42 9.66
C PHE A 147 11.31 -15.17 11.00
N ASP A 148 10.58 -14.59 11.95
CA ASP A 148 10.46 -15.11 13.32
C ASP A 148 8.99 -15.19 13.77
N ILE A 149 8.29 -16.24 13.31
CA ILE A 149 6.97 -16.60 13.84
C ILE A 149 7.14 -17.73 14.86
N THR A 150 6.89 -17.43 16.14
CA THR A 150 6.94 -18.41 17.22
C THR A 150 5.54 -18.74 17.73
N LYS A 151 5.36 -19.96 18.28
CA LYS A 151 4.08 -20.41 18.83
C LYS A 151 4.08 -20.18 20.34
N GLU A 152 3.19 -19.34 20.83
CA GLU A 152 2.99 -19.07 22.26
C GLU A 152 1.59 -19.51 22.73
N ASN A 153 1.34 -19.42 24.04
CA ASN A 153 0.07 -19.81 24.66
C ASN A 153 -1.15 -19.04 24.09
N ASN A 154 -0.95 -17.90 23.45
CA ASN A 154 -1.99 -17.04 22.88
C ASN A 154 -2.04 -17.05 21.34
N GLY A 155 -1.35 -17.97 20.67
CA GLY A 155 -1.31 -18.08 19.21
C GLY A 155 0.09 -17.85 18.63
N ARG A 156 0.17 -17.66 17.31
CA ARG A 156 1.43 -17.35 16.64
C ARG A 156 1.78 -15.87 16.80
N VAL A 157 3.01 -15.58 17.19
CA VAL A 157 3.51 -14.20 17.39
C VAL A 157 4.55 -13.86 16.32
N ILE A 158 4.41 -12.67 15.75
CA ILE A 158 5.39 -12.03 14.87
C ILE A 158 6.28 -11.18 15.78
N GLU A 159 7.42 -11.73 16.17
CA GLU A 159 8.29 -11.10 17.19
C GLU A 159 8.74 -9.70 16.78
N GLU A 160 9.01 -9.50 15.49
CA GLU A 160 9.47 -8.22 14.95
C GLU A 160 8.47 -7.07 15.16
N ALA A 161 7.17 -7.38 15.14
CA ALA A 161 6.09 -6.41 15.25
C ALA A 161 5.39 -6.45 16.62
N ASN A 162 5.72 -7.45 17.45
CA ASN A 162 4.97 -7.81 18.65
C ASN A 162 3.46 -7.95 18.35
N GLU A 163 3.13 -8.68 17.27
CA GLU A 163 1.75 -8.85 16.79
C GLU A 163 1.35 -10.32 16.74
N ASN A 164 0.07 -10.59 16.97
CA ASN A 164 -0.48 -11.93 16.86
C ASN A 164 -0.87 -12.23 15.40
N ALA A 165 -0.18 -13.16 14.76
CA ALA A 165 -0.40 -13.50 13.35
C ALA A 165 -1.81 -14.04 13.08
N ASP A 166 -2.35 -14.83 14.02
CA ASP A 166 -3.69 -15.39 13.88
C ASP A 166 -4.77 -14.29 14.02
N GLU A 167 -4.57 -13.30 14.90
CA GLU A 167 -5.43 -12.11 15.03
C GLU A 167 -5.37 -11.22 13.77
N LEU A 168 -4.16 -10.97 13.23
CA LEU A 168 -4.02 -10.23 11.98
C LEU A 168 -4.71 -10.96 10.82
N ALA A 169 -4.62 -12.29 10.78
CA ALA A 169 -5.31 -13.12 9.80
C ALA A 169 -6.83 -13.01 9.91
N GLU A 170 -7.37 -13.09 11.12
CA GLU A 170 -8.81 -12.92 11.36
C GLU A 170 -9.31 -11.53 10.93
N LEU A 171 -8.51 -10.49 11.21
CA LEU A 171 -8.87 -9.12 10.86
C LEU A 171 -8.63 -8.81 9.38
N GLY A 172 -7.77 -9.55 8.69
CA GLY A 172 -7.37 -9.29 7.30
C GLY A 172 -6.36 -8.15 7.17
N ILE A 173 -5.60 -7.87 8.24
CA ILE A 173 -4.62 -6.77 8.27
C ILE A 173 -3.30 -7.26 7.68
N LEU A 174 -2.78 -6.51 6.71
CA LEU A 174 -1.46 -6.72 6.12
C LEU A 174 -0.41 -6.00 6.98
N LEU A 175 0.78 -6.59 7.09
CA LEU A 175 1.91 -6.09 7.85
C LEU A 175 3.15 -6.05 6.95
N ASP A 176 3.82 -4.91 6.92
CA ASP A 176 5.07 -4.69 6.20
C ASP A 176 6.15 -4.21 7.19
N ASN A 177 7.40 -4.58 6.94
CA ASN A 177 8.54 -4.16 7.76
C ASN A 177 9.47 -3.25 6.95
N GLU A 178 9.76 -2.07 7.49
CA GLU A 178 10.76 -1.17 6.91
C GLU A 178 12.10 -1.49 7.56
N ALA A 179 12.75 -2.55 7.07
CA ALA A 179 14.05 -2.98 7.56
C ALA A 179 15.09 -1.87 7.33
N GLU A 180 15.68 -1.36 8.39
CA GLU A 180 16.87 -0.52 8.29
C GLU A 180 18.09 -1.44 8.14
N THR A 181 18.89 -1.20 7.10
CA THR A 181 20.18 -1.83 6.93
C THR A 181 21.09 -1.47 8.10
N ALA A 182 21.39 -2.48 8.91
CA ALA A 182 22.58 -2.64 9.77
C ALA A 182 22.92 -1.52 10.79
N GLU A 183 23.05 -1.96 12.04
CA GLU A 183 23.94 -1.39 13.06
C GLU A 183 23.56 -0.05 13.71
N ILE A 184 22.38 0.03 14.34
CA ILE A 184 22.24 0.87 15.55
C ILE A 184 21.48 0.08 16.63
N PHE A 185 22.13 -0.06 17.78
CA PHE A 185 21.64 -0.75 18.97
C PHE A 185 20.20 -0.31 19.36
N GLN A 186 19.32 -1.27 19.63
CA GLN A 186 18.02 -1.11 20.31
C GLN A 186 16.93 -0.24 19.64
N CYS A 187 16.92 -0.07 18.31
CA CYS A 187 15.76 0.53 17.64
C CYS A 187 14.60 -0.48 17.49
N LYS A 188 13.42 -0.15 18.05
CA LYS A 188 12.16 -0.83 17.72
C LYS A 188 12.01 -0.91 16.20
N LYS A 189 11.83 -2.12 15.64
CA LYS A 189 11.64 -2.33 14.20
C LYS A 189 10.45 -1.49 13.70
N ARG A 190 10.63 -0.83 12.55
CA ARG A 190 9.61 0.01 11.94
C ARG A 190 8.62 -0.86 11.18
N VAL A 191 7.35 -0.79 11.57
CA VAL A 191 6.30 -1.61 10.96
C VAL A 191 5.14 -0.78 10.46
N LEU A 192 4.51 -1.28 9.39
CA LEU A 192 3.38 -0.67 8.72
C LEU A 192 2.24 -1.67 8.64
N LEU A 193 1.10 -1.34 9.26
CA LEU A 193 -0.11 -2.13 9.16
C LEU A 193 -1.09 -1.46 8.20
N GLN A 194 -1.64 -2.22 7.27
CA GLN A 194 -2.59 -1.73 6.27
C GLN A 194 -3.74 -2.71 6.10
N ILE A 195 -4.92 -2.20 5.82
CA ILE A 195 -6.07 -3.02 5.40
C ILE A 195 -6.91 -2.22 4.41
N PHE A 196 -7.44 -2.92 3.43
CA PHE A 196 -8.13 -2.32 2.29
C PHE A 196 -9.58 -2.77 2.27
N SER A 197 -10.51 -1.82 2.16
CA SER A 197 -11.92 -2.14 2.00
C SER A 197 -12.15 -2.81 0.65
N LYS A 198 -13.27 -3.51 0.50
CA LYS A 198 -13.83 -3.74 -0.83
C LYS A 198 -14.22 -2.41 -1.47
N SER A 199 -14.43 -2.41 -2.78
CA SER A 199 -15.02 -1.25 -3.45
C SER A 199 -16.33 -0.87 -2.78
N ILE A 200 -16.52 0.43 -2.52
CA ILE A 200 -17.78 0.95 -1.96
C ILE A 200 -18.84 1.17 -3.04
N PHE A 201 -18.42 1.17 -4.30
CA PHE A 201 -19.29 1.27 -5.48
C PHE A 201 -19.30 -0.05 -6.25
N ASP A 202 -20.40 -0.33 -6.94
CA ASP A 202 -20.59 -1.57 -7.69
C ASP A 202 -19.61 -1.76 -8.85
N ASN A 203 -19.03 -0.66 -9.35
CA ASN A 203 -18.12 -0.67 -10.50
C ASN A 203 -16.66 -1.04 -10.13
N ASP A 204 -16.39 -1.53 -8.92
CA ASP A 204 -15.05 -1.94 -8.47
C ASP A 204 -13.95 -0.85 -8.66
N THR A 205 -14.30 0.43 -8.44
CA THR A 205 -13.41 1.58 -8.67
C THR A 205 -12.78 2.15 -7.40
N PHE A 206 -13.59 2.53 -6.41
CA PHE A 206 -13.13 3.29 -5.25
C PHE A 206 -13.24 2.48 -3.96
N PHE A 207 -12.15 2.44 -3.19
CA PHE A 207 -12.08 1.78 -1.89
C PHE A 207 -11.38 2.66 -0.85
N LEU A 208 -11.41 2.23 0.41
CA LEU A 208 -10.79 2.92 1.52
C LEU A 208 -9.65 2.06 2.08
N GLU A 209 -8.66 2.73 2.66
CA GLU A 209 -7.55 2.09 3.36
C GLU A 209 -7.53 2.57 4.81
N LEU A 210 -7.29 1.67 5.75
CA LEU A 210 -6.83 2.02 7.09
C LEU A 210 -5.34 1.70 7.21
N ILE A 211 -4.57 2.65 7.72
CA ILE A 211 -3.11 2.55 7.81
C ILE A 211 -2.62 2.93 9.21
N GLU A 212 -1.80 2.09 9.83
CA GLU A 212 -1.11 2.40 11.09
C GLU A 212 0.40 2.31 10.90
N ARG A 213 1.08 3.39 11.27
CA ARG A 213 2.53 3.53 11.16
C ARG A 213 3.14 3.44 12.54
N ARG A 214 3.96 2.43 12.78
CA ARG A 214 4.78 2.32 13.99
C ARG A 214 6.22 2.52 13.62
N GLY A 215 6.62 3.79 13.57
CA GLY A 215 7.95 4.20 13.12
C GLY A 215 8.17 4.13 11.60
N ALA A 216 7.34 3.40 10.84
CA ALA A 216 7.47 3.28 9.39
C ALA A 216 7.08 4.58 8.64
N THR A 217 7.93 4.97 7.69
CA THR A 217 7.78 6.16 6.85
C THR A 217 7.43 5.82 5.40
N GLY A 218 7.75 4.60 4.95
CA GLY A 218 7.51 4.11 3.59
C GLY A 218 6.04 3.81 3.25
N PHE A 219 5.74 3.46 2.00
CA PHE A 219 4.37 3.24 1.52
C PHE A 219 3.84 1.80 1.65
N GLY A 220 4.68 0.87 2.10
CA GLY A 220 4.29 -0.54 2.20
C GLY A 220 4.32 -1.25 0.85
N ALA A 221 5.45 -1.20 0.14
CA ALA A 221 5.57 -1.85 -1.17
C ALA A 221 5.27 -3.36 -1.11
N GLY A 222 5.59 -4.02 0.00
CA GLY A 222 5.22 -5.42 0.25
C GLY A 222 3.71 -5.60 0.41
N ASN A 223 3.06 -4.72 1.19
CA ASN A 223 1.61 -4.71 1.35
C ASN A 223 0.87 -4.43 0.03
N ILE A 224 1.39 -3.52 -0.80
CA ILE A 224 0.89 -3.27 -2.16
C ILE A 224 1.01 -4.56 -3.00
N ARG A 225 2.18 -5.20 -3.06
CA ARG A 225 2.30 -6.47 -3.82
C ARG A 225 1.35 -7.56 -3.29
N ALA A 226 1.15 -7.64 -1.97
CA ALA A 226 0.26 -8.60 -1.34
C ALA A 226 -1.21 -8.33 -1.68
N LEU A 227 -1.70 -7.10 -1.55
CA LEU A 227 -3.08 -6.75 -1.90
C LEU A 227 -3.37 -7.09 -3.38
N TRP A 228 -2.41 -6.96 -4.28
CA TRP A 228 -2.64 -7.15 -5.71
C TRP A 228 -2.76 -8.63 -6.05
N LYS A 229 -2.01 -9.48 -5.34
CA LYS A 229 -2.17 -10.94 -5.40
C LYS A 229 -3.58 -11.35 -4.93
N ILE A 230 -4.11 -10.72 -3.89
CA ILE A 230 -5.46 -10.98 -3.36
C ILE A 230 -6.53 -10.57 -4.36
N VAL A 231 -6.45 -9.35 -4.91
CA VAL A 231 -7.41 -8.85 -5.91
C VAL A 231 -7.41 -9.76 -7.14
N GLN A 232 -6.23 -10.19 -7.59
CA GLN A 232 -6.13 -11.10 -8.75
C GLN A 232 -6.80 -12.45 -8.50
N GLN A 233 -6.61 -13.04 -7.32
CA GLN A 233 -7.27 -14.30 -6.95
C GLN A 233 -8.80 -14.13 -6.97
N GLN A 234 -9.31 -13.04 -6.37
CA GLN A 234 -10.75 -12.77 -6.37
C GLN A 234 -11.33 -12.53 -7.77
N THR A 235 -10.61 -11.86 -8.68
CA THR A 235 -11.06 -11.70 -10.06
C THR A 235 -11.14 -13.04 -10.79
N ARG A 236 -10.17 -13.95 -10.57
CA ARG A 236 -10.17 -15.30 -11.17
C ARG A 236 -11.30 -16.18 -10.63
N ASP A 237 -11.61 -16.08 -9.34
CA ASP A 237 -12.68 -16.88 -8.73
C ASP A 237 -14.09 -16.42 -9.14
N ARG A 238 -14.22 -15.22 -9.70
CA ARG A 238 -15.49 -14.64 -10.20
C ARG A 238 -15.73 -14.86 -11.69
N SER A 239 -14.73 -15.32 -12.44
CA SER A 239 -14.78 -15.54 -13.90
C SER A 239 -15.01 -16.99 -14.27
#